data_AF-A0ABD3QS19-F1
#
_entry.id   AF-A0ABD3QS19-F1
#
_cell.length_a   1.000
_cell.length_b   1.000
_cell.length_c   1.000
_cell.angle_alpha   90.00
_cell.angle_beta   90.00
_cell.angle_gamma   90.00
#
_symmetry.space_group_name_H-M   'P 1'
#
loop_
_entity.id
_entity.type
_entity.pdbx_description
1 polymer ?
#
loop_
_entity_poly.entity_id
_entity_poly.type
_entity_poly.pdbx_seq_one_letter_code
_entity_poly.pdbx_strand_id
1 'polypeptide(L)'
;MTRRSSSSEHALGALHLLIILNILVHLFRNDLKSQLSLTNTYRIFDGNIQSMLLSMFYHLEPTHLMMNMLALYRFGNELFVNSSSRKWRSFAVVFLSYIACGMFAFKGLEMLSKYHEYQWRRKLNDARYASRCTHWLCDSINQVWGIDVTSYFTDAWSDLTTLFPFADIVSSIYHFQLIRRIGASGVIYGWMGMRLFTSCFSKYHSRLSSWDYFFFVGTLAHDLSNSPLTLEDLRMSDFLDGDGIDHAAHFFGAVGGILVGFSIFLWDMMSSFQWGGWRGRGNRLGERWEYERQHLDQDQQIADQQRRERSRLLNHGRSLNSNRSRTRERTML
;
A
#
# COMPACT_ATOMS: atom_id res chain seq x y z
N MET A 1 -9.74 23.47 24.44
CA MET A 1 -8.66 22.62 23.90
C MET A 1 -8.97 21.11 23.84
N THR A 2 -10.12 20.63 24.33
CA THR A 2 -10.41 19.19 24.56
C THR A 2 -10.93 18.37 23.38
N ARG A 3 -11.51 18.97 22.32
CA ARG A 3 -12.09 18.22 21.18
C ARG A 3 -11.10 17.72 20.12
N ARG A 4 -9.82 18.11 20.18
CA ARG A 4 -8.80 17.70 19.19
C ARG A 4 -8.06 16.42 19.58
N SER A 5 -7.98 16.11 20.88
CA SER A 5 -7.34 14.89 21.39
C SER A 5 -8.18 13.64 21.05
N SER A 6 -9.48 13.66 21.34
CA SER A 6 -10.38 12.51 21.11
C SER A 6 -10.35 11.99 19.66
N SER A 7 -10.38 12.88 18.67
CA SER A 7 -10.33 12.48 17.25
C SER A 7 -9.00 11.84 16.86
N SER A 8 -7.88 12.32 17.40
CA SER A 8 -6.57 11.72 17.16
C SER A 8 -6.47 10.35 17.83
N GLU A 9 -7.03 10.22 19.03
CA GLU A 9 -7.11 8.96 19.78
C GLU A 9 -7.95 7.92 19.04
N HIS A 10 -9.04 8.32 18.37
CA HIS A 10 -9.85 7.41 17.55
C HIS A 10 -9.09 6.84 16.35
N ALA A 11 -8.36 7.68 15.60
CA ALA A 11 -7.53 7.21 14.49
C ALA A 11 -6.41 6.27 14.96
N LEU A 12 -5.75 6.63 16.07
CA LEU A 12 -4.69 5.83 16.66
C LEU A 12 -5.23 4.48 17.18
N GLY A 13 -6.41 4.50 17.82
CA GLY A 13 -7.10 3.28 18.25
C GLY A 13 -7.48 2.37 17.07
N ALA A 14 -7.94 2.94 15.95
CA ALA A 14 -8.20 2.17 14.73
C ALA A 14 -6.94 1.51 14.18
N LEU A 15 -5.84 2.27 14.12
CA LEU A 15 -4.55 1.79 13.63
C LEU A 15 -4.01 0.65 14.50
N HIS A 16 -4.03 0.81 15.83
CA HIS A 16 -3.63 -0.26 16.75
C HIS A 16 -4.52 -1.48 16.62
N LEU A 17 -5.83 -1.31 16.46
CA LEU A 17 -6.74 -2.44 16.27
C LEU A 17 -6.40 -3.21 14.98
N LEU A 18 -6.15 -2.51 13.87
CA LEU A 18 -5.72 -3.16 12.63
C LEU A 18 -4.41 -3.93 12.81
N ILE A 19 -3.42 -3.35 13.49
CA ILE A 19 -2.14 -4.02 13.78
C ILE A 19 -2.37 -5.27 14.65
N ILE A 20 -3.16 -5.16 15.71
CA ILE A 20 -3.47 -6.28 16.61
C ILE A 20 -4.20 -7.38 15.84
N LEU A 21 -5.16 -7.05 14.98
CA LEU A 21 -5.87 -8.04 14.15
C LEU A 21 -4.90 -8.81 13.24
N ASN A 22 -3.97 -8.12 12.59
CA ASN A 22 -2.93 -8.78 11.77
C ASN A 22 -2.06 -9.74 12.60
N ILE A 23 -1.64 -9.31 13.79
CA ILE A 23 -0.84 -10.15 14.70
C ILE A 23 -1.65 -11.36 15.18
N LEU A 24 -2.89 -11.17 15.59
CA LEU A 24 -3.76 -12.27 16.06
C LEU A 24 -4.01 -13.29 14.95
N VAL A 25 -4.33 -12.83 13.74
CA VAL A 25 -4.53 -13.73 12.59
C VAL A 25 -3.27 -14.53 12.28
N HIS A 26 -2.08 -13.92 12.40
CA HIS A 26 -0.82 -14.65 12.24
C HIS A 26 -0.58 -15.67 13.37
N LEU A 27 -0.76 -15.28 14.64
CA LEU A 27 -0.53 -16.16 15.79
C LEU A 27 -1.46 -17.38 15.79
N PHE A 28 -2.73 -17.18 15.50
CA PHE A 28 -3.74 -18.23 15.49
C PHE A 28 -3.94 -18.89 14.12
N ARG A 29 -3.05 -18.63 13.15
CA ARG A 29 -3.23 -19.08 11.75
C ARG A 29 -3.43 -20.59 11.62
N ASN A 30 -2.74 -21.38 12.45
CA ASN A 30 -2.77 -22.83 12.39
C ASN A 30 -4.11 -23.36 12.89
N ASP A 31 -4.63 -22.78 13.96
CA ASP A 31 -5.92 -23.14 14.55
C ASP A 31 -7.09 -22.67 13.66
N LEU A 32 -6.93 -21.50 13.04
CA LEU A 32 -7.91 -20.92 12.11
C LEU A 32 -7.91 -21.60 10.74
N LYS A 33 -6.88 -22.40 10.41
CA LYS A 33 -6.68 -22.95 9.07
C LYS A 33 -7.84 -23.84 8.61
N SER A 34 -8.33 -24.70 9.51
CA SER A 34 -9.43 -25.62 9.25
C SER A 34 -10.79 -24.91 9.17
N GLN A 35 -10.95 -23.79 9.88
CA GLN A 35 -12.21 -23.04 9.96
C GLN A 35 -12.38 -22.02 8.83
N LEU A 36 -11.29 -21.45 8.34
CA LEU A 36 -11.31 -20.34 7.38
C LEU A 36 -10.86 -20.73 5.97
N SER A 37 -10.65 -22.03 5.70
CA SER A 37 -10.10 -22.54 4.42
C SER A 37 -8.88 -21.72 3.97
N LEU A 38 -7.95 -21.51 4.91
CA LEU A 38 -6.73 -20.73 4.69
C LEU A 38 -5.73 -21.58 3.91
N THR A 39 -5.92 -21.64 2.59
CA THR A 39 -4.89 -22.07 1.65
C THR A 39 -3.81 -21.01 1.54
N ASN A 40 -2.55 -21.40 1.38
CA ASN A 40 -1.43 -20.46 1.19
C ASN A 40 -1.59 -19.61 -0.08
N THR A 41 -2.44 -20.05 -1.01
CA THR A 41 -2.74 -19.40 -2.27
C THR A 41 -4.20 -18.98 -2.34
N TYR A 42 -4.45 -17.82 -2.94
CA TYR A 42 -5.75 -17.31 -3.32
C TYR A 42 -5.87 -17.37 -4.83
N ARG A 43 -6.94 -17.97 -5.35
CA ARG A 43 -7.23 -17.96 -6.78
C ARG A 43 -8.06 -16.75 -7.13
N ILE A 44 -7.58 -15.94 -8.09
CA ILE A 44 -8.17 -14.68 -8.54
C ILE A 44 -9.66 -14.79 -8.91
N PHE A 45 -10.12 -15.97 -9.34
CA PHE A 45 -11.48 -16.23 -9.81
C PHE A 45 -12.39 -17.01 -8.84
N ASP A 46 -11.84 -17.53 -7.73
CA ASP A 46 -12.65 -18.24 -6.71
C ASP A 46 -13.31 -17.27 -5.71
N GLY A 47 -12.90 -15.99 -5.73
CA GLY A 47 -13.82 -14.85 -5.74
C GLY A 47 -14.70 -14.52 -4.52
N ASN A 48 -14.53 -15.13 -3.35
CA ASN A 48 -15.26 -14.66 -2.16
C ASN A 48 -14.57 -13.44 -1.52
N ILE A 49 -15.30 -12.33 -1.34
CA ILE A 49 -14.86 -11.11 -0.62
C ILE A 49 -14.27 -11.46 0.74
N GLN A 50 -14.84 -12.44 1.45
CA GLN A 50 -14.34 -12.91 2.73
C GLN A 50 -12.89 -13.43 2.64
N SER A 51 -12.57 -14.17 1.56
CA SER A 51 -11.24 -14.73 1.35
C SER A 51 -10.22 -13.63 1.01
N MET A 52 -10.62 -12.62 0.22
CA MET A 52 -9.80 -11.45 -0.08
C MET A 52 -9.49 -10.67 1.20
N LEU A 53 -10.52 -10.34 1.99
CA LEU A 53 -10.37 -9.62 3.25
C LEU A 53 -9.45 -10.38 4.20
N LEU A 54 -9.64 -11.70 4.35
CA LEU A 54 -8.81 -12.52 5.20
C LEU A 54 -7.36 -12.58 4.71
N SER A 55 -7.13 -12.57 3.40
CA SER A 55 -5.79 -12.55 2.80
C SER A 55 -5.02 -11.26 3.12
N MET A 56 -5.71 -10.15 3.39
CA MET A 56 -5.08 -8.90 3.85
C MET A 56 -4.52 -8.99 5.27
N PHE A 57 -5.04 -9.90 6.10
CA PHE A 57 -4.57 -10.11 7.48
C PHE A 57 -3.64 -11.32 7.61
N TYR A 58 -3.64 -12.22 6.62
CA TYR A 58 -2.89 -13.47 6.66
C TYR A 58 -1.44 -13.28 6.22
N HIS A 59 -0.50 -13.50 7.14
CA HIS A 59 0.94 -13.37 6.89
C HIS A 59 1.65 -14.73 7.06
N LEU A 60 2.48 -15.09 6.08
CA LEU A 60 3.25 -16.35 6.08
C LEU A 60 4.51 -16.28 6.95
N GLU A 61 5.20 -15.14 6.96
CA GLU A 61 6.49 -15.00 7.64
C GLU A 61 6.46 -13.92 8.75
N PRO A 62 7.08 -14.17 9.92
CA PRO A 62 7.12 -13.20 11.01
C PRO A 62 7.86 -11.91 10.66
N THR A 63 8.95 -12.00 9.89
CA THR A 63 9.73 -10.85 9.40
C THR A 63 8.89 -9.96 8.51
N HIS A 64 8.17 -10.55 7.56
CA HIS A 64 7.26 -9.84 6.67
C HIS A 64 6.10 -9.20 7.45
N LEU A 65 5.50 -9.92 8.42
CA LEU A 65 4.51 -9.34 9.33
C LEU A 65 5.06 -8.12 10.08
N MET A 66 6.24 -8.24 10.67
CA MET A 66 6.86 -7.16 11.44
C MET A 66 7.08 -5.91 10.57
N MET A 67 7.66 -6.08 9.38
CA MET A 67 7.86 -4.98 8.44
C MET A 67 6.54 -4.33 8.03
N ASN A 68 5.50 -5.14 7.78
CA ASN A 68 4.17 -4.64 7.45
C ASN A 68 3.56 -3.84 8.60
N MET A 69 3.69 -4.30 9.85
CA MET A 69 3.13 -3.57 11.00
C MET A 69 3.86 -2.25 11.24
N LEU A 70 5.19 -2.21 11.07
CA LEU A 70 5.97 -0.97 11.15
C LEU A 70 5.57 0.02 10.06
N ALA A 71 5.39 -0.46 8.82
CA ALA A 71 4.98 0.38 7.70
C ALA A 71 3.54 0.89 7.86
N LEU A 72 2.60 0.03 8.28
CA LEU A 72 1.23 0.43 8.62
C LEU A 72 1.25 1.51 9.71
N TYR A 73 2.01 1.30 10.79
CA TYR A 73 2.09 2.28 11.86
C TYR A 73 2.64 3.62 11.37
N ARG A 74 3.72 3.61 10.60
CA ARG A 74 4.33 4.83 10.03
C ARG A 74 3.36 5.57 9.13
N PHE A 75 2.86 4.93 8.06
CA PHE A 75 2.02 5.60 7.07
C PHE A 75 0.64 5.94 7.63
N GLY A 76 0.08 5.07 8.48
CA GLY A 76 -1.19 5.33 9.16
C GLY A 76 -1.12 6.53 10.11
N ASN A 77 0.00 6.71 10.81
CA ASN A 77 0.20 7.90 11.63
C ASN A 77 0.31 9.17 10.78
N GLU A 78 1.09 9.14 9.70
CA GLU A 78 1.25 10.30 8.82
C GLU A 78 -0.04 10.71 8.12
N LEU A 79 -0.84 9.73 7.66
CA LEU A 79 -2.10 9.97 6.93
C LEU A 79 -3.28 10.28 7.83
N PHE A 80 -3.43 9.56 8.94
CA PHE A 80 -4.66 9.64 9.72
C PHE A 80 -4.43 10.38 11.01
N VAL A 81 -3.52 9.91 11.88
CA VAL A 81 -3.34 10.45 13.23
C VAL A 81 -2.85 11.90 13.21
N ASN A 82 -1.83 12.19 12.40
CA ASN A 82 -1.22 13.52 12.29
C ASN A 82 -1.98 14.45 11.34
N SER A 83 -3.08 14.00 10.74
CA SER A 83 -3.90 14.83 9.88
C SER A 83 -4.61 15.92 10.66
N SER A 84 -4.61 17.15 10.14
CA SER A 84 -5.35 18.23 10.76
C SER A 84 -6.87 18.12 10.57
N SER A 85 -7.32 17.35 9.56
CA SER A 85 -8.73 17.12 9.30
C SER A 85 -9.32 16.11 10.28
N ARG A 86 -10.55 16.37 10.74
CA ARG A 86 -11.28 15.43 11.60
C ARG A 86 -11.79 14.21 10.84
N LYS A 87 -12.05 14.35 9.53
CA LYS A 87 -12.54 13.24 8.71
C LYS A 87 -11.47 12.19 8.50
N TRP A 88 -10.27 12.62 8.14
CA TRP A 88 -9.11 11.75 8.01
C TRP A 88 -8.77 11.04 9.32
N ARG A 89 -8.97 11.72 10.45
CA ARG A 89 -8.83 11.15 11.80
C ARG A 89 -10.01 10.27 12.26
N SER A 90 -11.00 10.02 11.43
CA SER A 90 -12.13 9.18 11.82
C SER A 90 -11.72 7.71 11.86
N PHE A 91 -12.09 7.00 12.93
CA PHE A 91 -11.90 5.55 13.05
C PHE A 91 -12.39 4.81 11.80
N ALA A 92 -13.58 5.18 11.31
CA ALA A 92 -14.18 4.56 10.13
C ALA A 92 -13.36 4.81 8.85
N VAL A 93 -12.76 5.99 8.70
CA VAL A 93 -11.94 6.31 7.51
C VAL A 93 -10.65 5.48 7.52
N VAL A 94 -10.03 5.29 8.68
CA VAL A 94 -8.86 4.40 8.80
C VAL A 94 -9.21 2.98 8.37
N PHE A 95 -10.27 2.40 8.93
CA PHE A 95 -10.71 1.04 8.58
C PHE A 95 -11.13 0.88 7.12
N LEU A 96 -11.95 1.80 6.61
CA LEU A 96 -12.42 1.74 5.23
C LEU A 96 -11.28 1.95 4.24
N SER A 97 -10.30 2.81 4.54
CA SER A 97 -9.13 2.98 3.68
C SER A 97 -8.26 1.72 3.66
N TYR A 98 -8.09 1.04 4.80
CA TYR A 98 -7.38 -0.24 4.88
C TYR A 98 -8.04 -1.27 3.95
N ILE A 99 -9.35 -1.48 4.11
CA ILE A 99 -10.14 -2.41 3.30
C ILE A 99 -10.10 -2.02 1.82
N ALA A 100 -10.38 -0.76 1.49
CA ALA A 100 -10.44 -0.29 0.11
C ALA A 100 -9.10 -0.46 -0.62
N CYS A 101 -7.98 -0.06 0.01
CA CYS A 101 -6.66 -0.20 -0.60
C CYS A 101 -6.29 -1.67 -0.85
N GLY A 102 -6.56 -2.56 0.10
CA GLY A 102 -6.32 -3.99 -0.11
C GLY A 102 -7.20 -4.57 -1.22
N MET A 103 -8.48 -4.20 -1.26
CA MET A 103 -9.38 -4.63 -2.34
C MET A 103 -8.92 -4.14 -3.71
N PHE A 104 -8.39 -2.91 -3.83
CA PHE A 104 -7.82 -2.41 -5.08
C PHE A 104 -6.59 -3.20 -5.52
N ALA A 105 -5.70 -3.59 -4.61
CA ALA A 105 -4.55 -4.44 -4.94
C ALA A 105 -5.01 -5.77 -5.58
N PHE A 106 -5.96 -6.47 -4.95
CA PHE A 106 -6.49 -7.73 -5.49
C PHE A 106 -7.27 -7.53 -6.80
N LYS A 107 -8.10 -6.48 -6.90
CA LYS A 107 -8.85 -6.18 -8.13
C LYS A 107 -7.94 -5.78 -9.28
N GLY A 108 -6.82 -5.12 -8.99
CA GLY A 108 -5.78 -4.83 -9.98
C GLY A 108 -5.15 -6.10 -10.54
N LEU A 109 -4.81 -7.06 -9.68
CA LEU A 109 -4.33 -8.37 -10.11
C LEU A 109 -5.39 -9.13 -10.94
N GLU A 110 -6.67 -9.08 -10.54
CA GLU A 110 -7.76 -9.67 -11.32
C GLU A 110 -7.89 -9.03 -12.71
N MET A 111 -7.80 -7.70 -12.78
CA MET A 111 -7.83 -6.97 -14.04
C MET A 111 -6.62 -7.32 -14.91
N LEU A 112 -5.43 -7.38 -14.34
CA LEU A 112 -4.21 -7.74 -15.06
C LEU A 112 -4.26 -9.18 -15.57
N SER A 113 -4.77 -10.12 -14.76
CA SER A 113 -4.99 -11.51 -15.20
C SER A 113 -5.95 -11.59 -16.39
N LYS A 114 -7.08 -10.87 -16.35
CA LYS A 114 -8.01 -10.80 -17.50
C LYS A 114 -7.36 -10.15 -18.72
N TYR A 115 -6.49 -9.17 -18.51
CA TYR A 115 -5.75 -8.52 -19.59
C TYR A 115 -4.78 -9.51 -20.25
N HIS A 116 -4.05 -10.31 -19.47
CA HIS A 116 -3.20 -11.38 -20.00
C HIS A 116 -3.99 -12.43 -20.78
N GLU A 117 -5.13 -12.88 -20.27
CA GLU A 117 -6.02 -13.79 -21.01
C GLU A 117 -6.51 -13.17 -22.33
N TYR A 118 -6.85 -11.88 -22.33
CA TYR A 118 -7.26 -11.17 -23.54
C TYR A 118 -6.12 -11.10 -24.56
N GLN A 119 -4.91 -10.72 -24.14
CA GLN A 119 -3.74 -10.68 -25.02
C GLN A 119 -3.42 -12.06 -25.60
N TRP A 120 -3.52 -13.11 -24.79
CA TRP A 120 -3.33 -14.49 -25.23
C TRP A 120 -4.37 -14.89 -26.29
N ARG A 121 -5.66 -14.67 -26.03
CA ARG A 121 -6.74 -14.96 -27.01
C ARG A 121 -6.55 -14.20 -28.31
N ARG A 122 -6.08 -12.95 -28.24
CA ARG A 122 -5.77 -12.15 -29.43
C ARG A 122 -4.64 -12.78 -30.24
N LYS A 123 -3.51 -13.13 -29.61
CA LYS A 123 -2.39 -13.81 -30.30
C LYS A 123 -2.82 -15.13 -30.95
N LEU A 124 -3.66 -15.91 -30.26
CA LEU A 124 -4.19 -17.17 -30.80
C LEU A 124 -5.08 -16.92 -32.03
N ASN A 125 -5.96 -15.93 -31.97
CA ASN A 125 -6.82 -15.58 -33.11
C ASN A 125 -6.02 -15.04 -34.30
N ASP A 126 -4.98 -14.24 -34.05
CA ASP A 126 -4.09 -13.73 -35.10
C ASP A 126 -3.32 -14.88 -35.77
N ALA A 127 -2.85 -15.86 -35.00
CA ALA A 127 -2.21 -17.07 -35.53
C ALA A 127 -3.18 -17.92 -36.36
N ARG A 128 -4.39 -18.16 -35.85
CA ARG A 128 -5.47 -18.86 -36.57
C ARG A 128 -5.76 -18.18 -37.89
N TYR A 129 -5.99 -16.87 -37.88
CA TYR A 129 -6.28 -16.09 -39.09
C TYR A 129 -5.14 -16.18 -40.10
N ALA A 130 -3.87 -16.07 -39.66
CA ALA A 130 -2.72 -16.22 -40.53
C ALA A 130 -2.57 -17.63 -41.12
N SER A 131 -3.05 -18.66 -40.41
CA SER A 131 -3.00 -20.05 -40.85
C SER A 131 -4.15 -20.46 -41.78
N ARG A 132 -5.18 -19.61 -41.93
CA ARG A 132 -6.34 -19.92 -42.75
C ARG A 132 -5.94 -20.10 -44.21
N CYS A 133 -6.50 -21.13 -44.82
CA CYS A 133 -6.27 -21.38 -46.23
C CYS A 133 -7.06 -20.36 -47.07
N THR A 134 -6.34 -19.47 -47.76
CA THR A 134 -6.92 -18.47 -48.69
C THR A 134 -6.81 -18.90 -50.15
N HIS A 135 -6.42 -20.15 -50.41
CA HIS A 135 -6.23 -20.68 -51.74
C HIS A 135 -7.55 -21.16 -52.35
N TRP A 136 -7.76 -20.96 -53.66
CA TRP A 136 -8.99 -21.30 -54.38
C TRP A 136 -9.44 -22.76 -54.21
N LEU A 137 -8.49 -23.67 -53.95
CA LEU A 137 -8.77 -25.08 -53.69
C LEU A 137 -9.55 -25.27 -52.38
N CYS A 138 -9.24 -24.47 -51.35
CA CYS A 138 -9.95 -24.51 -50.07
C CYS A 138 -11.35 -23.94 -50.19
N ASP A 139 -11.55 -22.89 -51.00
CA ASP A 139 -12.88 -22.38 -51.34
C ASP A 139 -13.71 -23.42 -52.08
N SER A 140 -13.09 -24.16 -53.01
CA SER A 140 -13.76 -25.26 -53.73
C SER A 140 -14.18 -26.39 -52.80
N ILE A 141 -13.33 -26.77 -51.83
CA ILE A 141 -13.64 -27.79 -50.83
C ILE A 141 -14.79 -27.33 -49.93
N ASN A 142 -14.75 -26.08 -49.45
CA ASN A 142 -15.81 -25.50 -48.63
C ASN A 142 -17.15 -25.43 -49.36
N GLN A 143 -17.15 -25.11 -50.66
CA GLN A 143 -18.35 -25.08 -51.49
C GLN A 143 -18.98 -26.47 -51.66
N VAL A 144 -18.16 -27.51 -51.84
CA VAL A 144 -18.66 -28.90 -51.98
C VAL A 144 -19.32 -29.40 -50.69
N TRP A 145 -18.79 -29.01 -49.54
CA TRP A 145 -19.27 -29.48 -48.24
C TRP A 145 -20.35 -28.57 -47.64
N GLY A 146 -20.59 -27.38 -48.22
CA GLY A 146 -21.55 -26.39 -47.73
C GLY A 146 -21.23 -25.80 -46.35
N ILE A 147 -20.04 -26.09 -45.82
CA ILE A 147 -19.54 -25.71 -44.49
C ILE A 147 -18.06 -25.36 -44.65
N ASP A 148 -17.56 -24.44 -43.82
CA ASP A 148 -16.16 -24.00 -43.82
C ASP A 148 -15.22 -25.03 -43.15
N VAL A 149 -15.11 -26.22 -43.74
CA VAL A 149 -14.33 -27.35 -43.21
C VAL A 149 -12.83 -27.04 -43.18
N THR A 150 -12.34 -26.25 -44.14
CA THR A 150 -10.91 -25.92 -44.22
C THR A 150 -10.49 -24.98 -43.10
N SER A 151 -11.30 -23.99 -42.71
CA SER A 151 -11.04 -23.17 -41.52
C SER A 151 -11.02 -23.98 -40.23
N TYR A 152 -11.92 -24.96 -40.05
CA TYR A 152 -11.88 -25.84 -38.88
C TYR A 152 -10.56 -26.61 -38.77
N PHE A 153 -10.08 -27.15 -39.89
CA PHE A 153 -8.80 -27.87 -39.92
C PHE A 153 -7.61 -26.94 -39.69
N THR A 154 -7.56 -25.79 -40.36
CA THR A 154 -6.44 -24.85 -40.18
C THR A 154 -6.43 -24.22 -38.80
N ASP A 155 -7.60 -23.91 -38.22
CA ASP A 155 -7.70 -23.39 -36.86
C ASP A 155 -7.24 -24.45 -35.84
N ALA A 156 -7.63 -25.73 -36.01
CA ALA A 156 -7.17 -26.83 -35.15
C ALA A 156 -5.65 -27.11 -35.31
N TRP A 157 -5.12 -27.00 -36.52
CA TRP A 157 -3.70 -27.13 -36.79
C TRP A 157 -2.89 -25.98 -36.21
N SER A 158 -3.38 -24.75 -36.34
CA SER A 158 -2.81 -23.57 -35.70
C SER A 158 -2.82 -23.71 -34.19
N ASP A 159 -3.93 -24.15 -33.59
CA ASP A 159 -4.01 -24.39 -32.15
C ASP A 159 -2.98 -25.43 -31.70
N LEU A 160 -2.84 -26.54 -32.42
CA LEU A 160 -1.86 -27.58 -32.09
C LEU A 160 -0.41 -27.07 -32.21
N THR A 161 -0.10 -26.35 -33.29
CA THR A 161 1.25 -25.84 -33.56
C THR A 161 1.63 -24.65 -32.67
N THR A 162 0.64 -23.93 -32.14
CA THR A 162 0.84 -22.87 -31.15
C THR A 162 0.87 -23.41 -29.72
N LEU A 163 0.16 -24.49 -29.40
CA LEU A 163 0.09 -25.01 -28.02
C LEU A 163 1.46 -25.37 -27.43
N PHE A 164 2.32 -26.04 -28.20
CA PHE A 164 3.63 -26.51 -27.73
C PHE A 164 4.64 -25.38 -27.46
N PRO A 165 4.88 -24.43 -28.39
CA PRO A 165 5.78 -23.31 -28.13
C PRO A 165 5.22 -22.30 -27.11
N PHE A 166 3.91 -22.30 -26.84
CA PHE A 166 3.27 -21.39 -25.89
C PHE A 166 2.75 -22.06 -24.60
N ALA A 167 3.07 -23.33 -24.37
CA ALA A 167 2.71 -24.04 -23.15
C ALA A 167 3.22 -23.32 -21.89
N ASP A 168 4.40 -22.69 -22.01
CA ASP A 168 4.99 -21.83 -20.98
C ASP A 168 4.05 -20.67 -20.61
N ILE A 169 3.54 -19.94 -21.61
CA ILE A 169 2.63 -18.80 -21.40
C ILE A 169 1.32 -19.25 -20.74
N VAL A 170 0.72 -20.35 -21.20
CA VAL A 170 -0.54 -20.86 -20.62
C VAL A 170 -0.34 -21.28 -19.17
N SER A 171 0.77 -21.96 -18.88
CA SER A 171 1.17 -22.35 -17.52
C SER A 171 1.39 -21.11 -16.63
N SER A 172 2.06 -20.08 -17.15
CA SER A 172 2.30 -18.83 -16.45
C SER A 172 1.04 -18.02 -16.19
N ILE A 173 0.09 -17.96 -17.12
CA ILE A 173 -1.22 -17.34 -16.87
C ILE A 173 -1.92 -18.06 -15.72
N TYR A 174 -1.89 -19.40 -15.71
CA TYR A 174 -2.46 -20.19 -14.63
C TYR A 174 -1.75 -19.95 -13.29
N HIS A 175 -0.42 -19.84 -13.30
CA HIS A 175 0.36 -19.52 -12.11
C HIS A 175 0.06 -18.10 -11.58
N PHE A 176 -0.05 -17.12 -12.47
CA PHE A 176 -0.41 -15.75 -12.14
C PHE A 176 -1.80 -15.64 -11.49
N GLN A 177 -2.71 -16.56 -11.84
CA GLN A 177 -4.03 -16.66 -11.20
C GLN A 177 -4.00 -17.19 -9.76
N LEU A 178 -2.89 -17.79 -9.33
CA LEU A 178 -2.67 -18.33 -8.00
C LEU A 178 -1.78 -17.39 -7.18
N ILE A 179 -2.38 -16.39 -6.56
CA ILE A 179 -1.68 -15.40 -5.74
C ILE A 179 -1.29 -16.04 -4.41
N ARG A 180 0.00 -16.04 -4.06
CA ARG A 180 0.40 -16.36 -2.68
C ARG A 180 -0.15 -15.29 -1.74
N ARG A 181 -0.63 -15.66 -0.55
CA ARG A 181 -1.17 -14.67 0.40
C ARG A 181 -0.05 -13.78 0.92
N ILE A 182 -0.10 -12.51 0.50
CA ILE A 182 0.92 -11.48 0.74
C ILE A 182 0.61 -10.60 1.96
N GLY A 183 -0.47 -10.86 2.69
CA GLY A 183 -0.84 -10.07 3.87
C GLY A 183 -1.16 -8.60 3.54
N ALA A 184 -0.70 -7.69 4.38
CA ALA A 184 -1.07 -6.27 4.35
C ALA A 184 -0.23 -5.42 3.38
N SER A 185 0.72 -6.00 2.65
CA SER A 185 1.66 -5.25 1.77
C SER A 185 0.93 -4.41 0.71
N GLY A 186 -0.07 -4.97 0.02
CA GLY A 186 -0.90 -4.20 -0.92
C GLY A 186 -1.62 -3.01 -0.28
N VAL A 187 -2.02 -3.11 0.99
CA VAL A 187 -2.61 -2.00 1.75
C VAL A 187 -1.58 -0.92 2.07
N ILE A 188 -0.38 -1.34 2.48
CA ILE A 188 0.73 -0.44 2.81
C ILE A 188 1.10 0.39 1.58
N TYR A 189 1.22 -0.24 0.42
CA TYR A 189 1.44 0.47 -0.83
C TYR A 189 0.29 1.40 -1.19
N GLY A 190 -0.96 1.01 -0.93
CA GLY A 190 -2.10 1.92 -1.03
C GLY A 190 -1.98 3.13 -0.12
N TRP A 191 -1.54 2.96 1.12
CA TRP A 191 -1.27 4.09 2.02
C TRP A 191 -0.08 4.92 1.55
N MET A 192 0.98 4.32 0.99
CA MET A 192 2.06 5.06 0.33
C MET A 192 1.53 5.91 -0.84
N GLY A 193 0.64 5.36 -1.67
CA GLY A 193 -0.03 6.07 -2.76
C GLY A 193 -0.90 7.23 -2.26
N MET A 194 -1.71 6.99 -1.20
CA MET A 194 -2.46 8.06 -0.51
C MET A 194 -1.52 9.14 0.00
N ARG A 195 -0.36 8.78 0.54
CA ARG A 195 0.62 9.70 1.09
C ARG A 195 1.27 10.56 0.01
N LEU A 196 1.62 9.95 -1.12
CA LEU A 196 2.13 10.63 -2.31
C LEU A 196 1.11 11.67 -2.78
N PHE A 197 -0.14 11.25 -3.01
CA PHE A 197 -1.22 12.16 -3.41
C PHE A 197 -1.44 13.29 -2.40
N THR A 198 -1.59 12.96 -1.11
CA THR A 198 -1.88 13.96 -0.08
C THR A 198 -0.74 14.94 0.11
N SER A 199 0.51 14.54 -0.11
CA SER A 199 1.68 15.43 -0.03
C SER A 199 1.65 16.54 -1.08
N CYS A 200 1.09 16.27 -2.27
CA CYS A 200 1.00 17.21 -3.37
C CYS A 200 -0.26 18.08 -3.28
N PHE A 201 -1.40 17.48 -2.93
CA PHE A 201 -2.72 18.12 -3.13
C PHE A 201 -3.45 18.47 -1.83
N SER A 202 -3.18 17.74 -0.73
CA SER A 202 -3.94 17.93 0.50
C SER A 202 -3.28 18.96 1.42
N LYS A 203 -4.01 20.04 1.71
CA LYS A 203 -3.61 21.02 2.74
C LYS A 203 -3.62 20.47 4.18
N TYR A 204 -4.17 19.27 4.41
CA TYR A 204 -4.33 18.69 5.75
C TYR A 204 -3.16 17.85 6.25
N HIS A 205 -2.21 17.53 5.37
CA HIS A 205 -1.08 16.64 5.61
C HIS A 205 0.23 17.41 5.40
N SER A 206 1.30 16.96 6.06
CA SER A 206 2.64 17.49 5.81
C SER A 206 3.14 17.10 4.42
N ARG A 207 4.05 17.88 3.85
CA ARG A 207 4.74 17.47 2.62
C ARG A 207 5.71 16.32 2.91
N LEU A 208 5.93 15.48 1.91
CA LEU A 208 7.01 14.50 1.96
C LEU A 208 8.35 15.24 1.85
N SER A 209 9.37 14.72 2.54
CA SER A 209 10.75 15.18 2.30
C SER A 209 11.21 14.73 0.91
N SER A 210 12.23 15.40 0.36
CA SER A 210 12.79 14.99 -0.94
C SER A 210 13.31 13.55 -0.92
N TRP A 211 13.84 13.11 0.23
CA TRP A 211 14.30 11.74 0.43
C TRP A 211 13.14 10.74 0.44
N ASP A 212 12.07 11.03 1.21
CA ASP A 212 10.90 10.14 1.23
C ASP A 212 10.26 10.05 -0.16
N TYR A 213 10.19 11.16 -0.89
CA TYR A 213 9.69 11.18 -2.27
C TYR A 213 10.57 10.33 -3.19
N PHE A 214 11.90 10.48 -3.13
CA PHE A 214 12.84 9.68 -3.91
C PHE A 214 12.70 8.19 -3.64
N PHE A 215 12.66 7.79 -2.36
CA PHE A 215 12.50 6.38 -2.00
C PHE A 215 11.14 5.83 -2.43
N PHE A 216 10.05 6.58 -2.25
CA PHE A 216 8.72 6.11 -2.66
C PHE A 216 8.61 5.94 -4.17
N VAL A 217 9.03 6.93 -4.93
CA VAL A 217 9.00 6.86 -6.40
C VAL A 217 9.96 5.79 -6.91
N GLY A 218 11.15 5.68 -6.30
CA GLY A 218 12.12 4.64 -6.63
C GLY A 218 11.58 3.23 -6.38
N THR A 219 10.96 2.99 -5.23
CA THR A 219 10.31 1.70 -4.92
C THR A 219 9.17 1.39 -5.88
N LEU A 220 8.29 2.35 -6.17
CA LEU A 220 7.21 2.14 -7.15
C LEU A 220 7.73 1.90 -8.56
N ALA A 221 8.83 2.57 -8.97
CA ALA A 221 9.45 2.35 -10.25
C ALA A 221 10.10 0.96 -10.34
N HIS A 222 10.74 0.51 -9.26
CA HIS A 222 11.29 -0.84 -9.15
C HIS A 222 10.18 -1.91 -9.21
N ASP A 223 9.08 -1.72 -8.49
CA ASP A 223 7.96 -2.66 -8.53
C ASP A 223 7.29 -2.65 -9.91
N LEU A 224 7.17 -1.49 -10.55
CA LEU A 224 6.65 -1.39 -11.90
C LEU A 224 7.56 -2.13 -12.91
N SER A 225 8.88 -2.00 -12.79
CA SER A 225 9.81 -2.69 -13.71
C SER A 225 9.84 -4.20 -13.54
N ASN A 226 9.51 -4.70 -12.35
CA ASN A 226 9.46 -6.13 -12.04
C ASN A 226 8.04 -6.72 -12.06
N SER A 227 7.03 -5.89 -12.36
CA SER A 227 5.65 -6.35 -12.51
C SER A 227 5.45 -6.95 -13.89
N PRO A 228 4.88 -8.15 -14.03
CA PRO A 228 4.57 -8.73 -15.33
C PRO A 228 3.35 -8.02 -15.93
N LEU A 229 3.56 -6.86 -16.55
CA LEU A 229 2.48 -6.04 -17.11
C LEU A 229 2.04 -6.51 -18.50
N THR A 230 2.91 -7.25 -19.19
CA THR A 230 2.65 -7.78 -20.54
C THR A 230 2.71 -9.30 -20.55
N LEU A 231 2.09 -9.90 -21.58
CA LEU A 231 2.14 -11.35 -21.77
C LEU A 231 3.57 -11.86 -21.99
N GLU A 232 4.45 -11.04 -22.55
CA GLU A 232 5.86 -11.37 -22.76
C GLU A 232 6.65 -11.50 -21.44
N ASP A 233 6.21 -10.80 -20.39
CA ASP A 233 6.83 -10.80 -19.06
C ASP A 233 6.39 -12.01 -18.21
N LEU A 234 5.44 -12.83 -18.70
CA LEU A 234 4.91 -14.00 -18.02
C LEU A 234 5.72 -15.27 -18.32
N ARG A 235 7.05 -15.24 -18.38
CA ARG A 235 7.82 -16.49 -18.58
C ARG A 235 7.90 -17.28 -17.28
N MET A 236 7.74 -18.61 -17.32
CA MET A 236 7.84 -19.41 -16.07
C MET A 236 9.22 -19.28 -15.41
N SER A 237 10.27 -19.01 -16.19
CA SER A 237 11.61 -18.72 -15.65
C SER A 237 11.58 -17.57 -14.64
N ASP A 238 10.80 -16.53 -14.92
CA ASP A 238 10.79 -15.31 -14.14
C ASP A 238 9.91 -15.46 -12.89
N PHE A 239 8.94 -16.38 -12.92
CA PHE A 239 8.14 -16.78 -11.76
C PHE A 239 8.86 -17.71 -10.77
N LEU A 240 9.79 -18.53 -11.27
CA LEU A 240 10.57 -19.42 -10.41
C LEU A 240 11.66 -18.66 -9.64
N ASP A 241 12.12 -17.54 -10.20
CA ASP A 241 13.20 -16.72 -9.63
C ASP A 241 12.72 -15.44 -8.90
N GLY A 242 11.44 -15.04 -9.00
CA GLY A 242 10.98 -13.75 -8.43
C GLY A 242 9.52 -13.63 -7.97
N ASP A 243 9.28 -12.65 -7.08
CA ASP A 243 7.98 -12.27 -6.50
C ASP A 243 7.16 -11.33 -7.43
N GLY A 244 7.14 -11.59 -8.75
CA GLY A 244 6.52 -10.70 -9.74
C GLY A 244 5.03 -10.37 -9.50
N ILE A 245 4.27 -11.32 -8.95
CA ILE A 245 2.86 -11.13 -8.57
C ILE A 245 2.73 -10.12 -7.43
N ASP A 246 3.67 -10.13 -6.48
CA ASP A 246 3.64 -9.24 -5.32
C ASP A 246 3.93 -7.80 -5.74
N HIS A 247 4.89 -7.60 -6.65
CA HIS A 247 5.18 -6.30 -7.25
C HIS A 247 3.96 -5.70 -7.98
N ALA A 248 3.24 -6.50 -8.75
CA ALA A 248 2.01 -6.04 -9.40
C ALA A 248 0.93 -5.67 -8.36
N ALA A 249 0.79 -6.46 -7.29
CA ALA A 249 -0.13 -6.18 -6.20
C ALA A 249 0.19 -4.84 -5.51
N HIS A 250 1.48 -4.58 -5.27
CA HIS A 250 1.99 -3.35 -4.69
C HIS A 250 1.70 -2.14 -5.59
N PHE A 251 1.97 -2.27 -6.89
CA PHE A 251 1.68 -1.21 -7.86
C PHE A 251 0.19 -0.86 -7.90
N PHE A 252 -0.70 -1.85 -8.04
CA PHE A 252 -2.15 -1.61 -8.05
C PHE A 252 -2.66 -1.14 -6.70
N GLY A 253 -2.07 -1.60 -5.60
CA GLY A 253 -2.31 -1.08 -4.26
C GLY A 253 -2.05 0.43 -4.22
N ALA A 254 -0.88 0.88 -4.68
CA ALA A 254 -0.51 2.29 -4.71
C ALA A 254 -1.43 3.14 -5.60
N VAL A 255 -1.76 2.67 -6.80
CA VAL A 255 -2.71 3.36 -7.69
C VAL A 255 -4.10 3.46 -7.04
N GLY A 256 -4.60 2.36 -6.46
CA GLY A 256 -5.85 2.35 -5.71
C GLY A 256 -5.82 3.29 -4.52
N GLY A 257 -4.69 3.35 -3.82
CA GLY A 257 -4.40 4.30 -2.75
C GLY A 257 -4.55 5.76 -3.19
N ILE A 258 -3.96 6.15 -4.33
CA ILE A 258 -4.13 7.49 -4.89
C ILE A 258 -5.61 7.81 -5.10
N LEU A 259 -6.38 6.88 -5.66
CA LEU A 259 -7.82 7.04 -5.90
C LEU A 259 -8.63 7.16 -4.60
N VAL A 260 -8.31 6.35 -3.60
CA VAL A 260 -8.94 6.42 -2.25
C VAL A 260 -8.60 7.76 -1.60
N GLY A 261 -7.34 8.18 -1.63
CA GLY A 261 -6.89 9.46 -1.08
C GLY A 261 -7.57 10.65 -1.76
N PHE A 262 -7.69 10.61 -3.08
CA PHE A 262 -8.44 11.60 -3.87
C PHE A 262 -9.92 11.64 -3.48
N SER A 263 -10.55 10.48 -3.31
CA SER A 263 -11.96 10.37 -2.93
C SER A 263 -12.24 10.98 -1.54
N ILE A 264 -11.39 10.67 -0.55
CA ILE A 264 -11.51 11.24 0.80
C ILE A 264 -11.24 12.75 0.75
N PHE A 265 -10.26 13.20 -0.04
CA PHE A 265 -9.98 14.62 -0.22
C PHE A 265 -11.17 15.37 -0.83
N LEU A 266 -11.77 14.85 -1.90
CA LEU A 266 -12.98 15.42 -2.51
C LEU A 266 -14.15 15.45 -1.51
N TRP A 267 -14.36 14.37 -0.75
CA TRP A 267 -15.40 14.33 0.26
C TRP A 267 -15.20 15.38 1.36
N ASP A 268 -13.96 15.59 1.80
CA ASP A 268 -13.64 16.64 2.76
C ASP A 268 -13.93 18.03 2.17
N MET A 269 -13.47 18.26 0.93
CA MET A 269 -13.69 19.51 0.20
C MET A 269 -15.18 19.83 0.01
N MET A 270 -15.97 18.90 -0.52
CA MET A 270 -17.41 19.11 -0.79
C MET A 270 -18.21 19.41 0.49
N SER A 271 -17.92 18.69 1.57
CA SER A 271 -18.64 18.94 2.84
C SER A 271 -18.31 20.29 3.47
N SER A 272 -17.09 20.81 3.24
CA SER A 272 -16.69 22.12 3.71
C SER A 272 -17.38 23.25 2.91
N PHE A 273 -17.78 22.96 1.67
CA PHE A 273 -18.53 23.87 0.82
C PHE A 273 -20.00 23.99 1.25
N GLN A 274 -20.65 22.88 1.62
CA GLN A 274 -22.06 22.85 2.03
C GLN A 274 -22.35 23.52 3.39
N TRP A 275 -21.34 23.71 4.25
CA TRP A 275 -21.51 24.25 5.61
C TRP A 275 -20.86 25.64 5.80
N GLY A 276 -20.97 26.53 4.80
CA GLY A 276 -20.77 27.99 4.98
C GLY A 276 -19.36 28.55 4.80
N GLY A 277 -18.57 28.01 3.87
CA GLY A 277 -17.13 28.34 3.72
C GLY A 277 -16.75 29.54 2.84
N TRP A 278 -17.22 30.75 3.13
CA TRP A 278 -16.58 32.02 2.67
C TRP A 278 -16.11 32.89 3.85
N ARG A 279 -15.90 32.30 5.04
CA ARG A 279 -15.23 32.99 6.15
C ARG A 279 -13.92 32.27 6.49
N GLY A 280 -12.87 32.74 5.81
CA GLY A 280 -11.48 32.78 6.26
C GLY A 280 -10.92 31.57 7.02
N ARG A 281 -10.24 30.67 6.32
CA ARG A 281 -9.11 29.91 6.91
C ARG A 281 -8.28 29.24 5.83
N GLY A 282 -7.40 30.05 5.25
CA GLY A 282 -6.39 29.64 4.29
C GLY A 282 -4.98 29.83 4.83
N ASN A 283 -4.71 29.54 6.11
CA ASN A 283 -3.31 29.43 6.54
C ASN A 283 -2.86 28.00 6.23
N ARG A 284 -2.02 27.89 5.20
CA ARG A 284 -1.30 26.66 4.83
C ARG A 284 -0.66 26.05 6.07
N LEU A 285 -0.84 24.75 6.26
CA LEU A 285 -0.23 24.01 7.38
C LEU A 285 1.30 24.04 7.39
N GLY A 286 1.97 24.37 6.28
CA GLY A 286 3.42 24.59 6.28
C GLY A 286 3.82 25.61 7.34
N GLU A 287 3.25 26.81 7.27
CA GLU A 287 3.59 27.90 8.21
C GLU A 287 3.13 27.61 9.64
N ARG A 288 1.98 26.96 9.84
CA ARG A 288 1.47 26.71 11.20
C ARG A 288 2.17 25.55 11.90
N TRP A 289 2.52 24.48 11.17
CA TRP A 289 3.28 23.36 11.73
C TRP A 289 4.74 23.76 11.97
N GLU A 290 5.35 24.55 11.08
CA GLU A 290 6.67 25.15 11.31
C GLU A 290 6.65 26.04 12.56
N TYR A 291 5.59 26.83 12.75
CA TYR A 291 5.41 27.64 13.96
C TYR A 291 5.21 26.79 15.23
N GLU A 292 4.40 25.73 15.18
CA GLU A 292 4.19 24.83 16.34
C GLU A 292 5.45 24.02 16.68
N ARG A 293 6.25 23.64 15.68
CA ARG A 293 7.52 22.95 15.87
C ARG A 293 8.60 23.88 16.42
N GLN A 294 8.66 25.12 15.93
CA GLN A 294 9.53 26.16 16.50
C GLN A 294 9.19 26.48 17.96
N HIS A 295 7.91 26.52 18.33
CA HIS A 295 7.51 26.70 19.74
C HIS A 295 7.93 25.52 20.62
N LEU A 296 7.75 24.28 20.15
CA LEU A 296 8.19 23.10 20.89
C LEU A 296 9.72 23.04 21.08
N ASP A 297 10.48 23.40 20.05
CA ASP A 297 11.95 23.49 20.13
C ASP A 297 12.38 24.63 21.07
N GLN A 298 11.65 25.75 21.06
CA GLN A 298 11.89 26.89 21.96
C GLN A 298 11.59 26.54 23.42
N ASP A 299 10.50 25.82 23.69
CA ASP A 299 10.14 25.33 25.02
C ASP A 299 11.19 24.34 25.55
N GLN A 300 11.72 23.47 24.69
CA GLN A 300 12.84 22.58 25.05
C GLN A 300 14.11 23.37 25.38
N GLN A 301 14.45 24.39 24.61
CA GLN A 301 15.60 25.25 24.90
C GLN A 301 15.45 26.01 26.22
N ILE A 302 14.25 26.51 26.52
CA ILE A 302 13.96 27.19 27.80
C ILE A 302 14.10 26.20 28.96
N ALA A 303 13.56 24.99 28.83
CA ALA A 303 13.68 23.96 29.86
C ALA A 303 15.15 23.58 30.12
N ASP A 304 15.97 23.49 29.07
CA ASP A 304 17.40 23.21 29.18
C ASP A 304 18.19 24.37 29.79
N GLN A 305 17.84 25.62 29.47
CA GLN A 305 18.43 26.80 30.13
C GLN A 305 18.10 26.82 31.62
N GLN A 306 16.84 26.55 32.01
CA GLN A 306 16.44 26.47 33.41
C GLN A 306 17.16 25.33 34.16
N ARG A 307 17.40 24.18 33.50
CA ARG A 307 18.23 23.10 34.06
C ARG A 307 19.66 23.56 34.30
N ARG A 308 20.28 24.25 33.33
CA ARG A 308 21.65 24.76 33.45
C ARG A 308 21.76 25.82 34.56
N GLU A 309 20.78 26.71 34.70
CA GLU A 309 20.75 27.68 35.80
C GLU A 309 20.60 27.02 37.16
N ARG A 310 19.70 26.02 37.29
CA ARG A 310 19.60 25.23 38.52
C ARG A 310 20.91 24.53 38.87
N SER A 311 21.60 23.95 37.89
CA SER A 311 22.92 23.33 38.12
C SER A 311 23.97 24.35 38.56
N ARG A 312 23.96 25.58 38.00
CA ARG A 312 24.85 26.66 38.43
C ARG A 312 24.56 27.10 39.87
N LEU A 313 23.29 27.28 40.24
CA LEU A 313 22.88 27.65 41.60
C LEU A 313 23.27 26.57 42.63
N LEU A 314 23.10 25.30 42.29
CA LEU A 314 23.51 24.18 43.15
C LEU A 314 25.04 24.12 43.35
N ASN A 315 25.81 24.38 42.29
CA ASN A 315 27.27 24.44 42.37
C ASN A 315 27.76 25.68 43.14
N HIS A 316 27.08 26.82 43.01
CA HIS A 316 27.40 28.02 43.78
C HIS A 316 27.08 27.85 45.28
N GLY A 317 25.96 27.20 45.61
CA GLY A 317 25.63 26.82 46.99
C GLY A 317 26.65 25.85 47.61
N ARG A 318 27.18 24.90 46.83
CA ARG A 318 28.27 24.02 47.26
C ARG A 318 29.60 24.77 47.47
N SER A 319 29.92 25.72 46.60
CA SER A 319 31.12 26.56 46.75
C SER A 319 31.06 27.47 47.99
N LEU A 320 29.90 28.06 48.28
CA LEU A 320 29.68 28.87 49.49
C LEU A 320 29.78 28.04 50.78
N ASN A 321 29.21 26.82 50.79
CA ASN A 321 29.33 25.92 51.94
C ASN A 321 30.77 25.39 52.12
N SER A 322 31.51 25.18 51.03
CA SER A 322 32.94 24.82 51.06
C SER A 322 33.84 25.96 51.58
N ASN A 323 33.49 27.23 51.31
CA ASN A 323 34.23 28.36 51.87
C ASN A 323 33.92 28.55 53.36
N ARG A 324 32.67 28.34 53.78
CA ARG A 324 32.25 28.42 55.20
C ARG A 324 32.89 27.34 56.08
N SER A 325 33.13 26.14 55.55
CA SER A 325 33.85 25.09 56.28
C SER A 325 35.34 25.43 56.45
N ARG A 326 35.98 25.99 55.41
CA ARG A 326 37.39 26.43 55.48
C ARG A 326 37.62 27.62 56.42
N THR A 327 36.67 28.54 56.56
CA THR A 327 36.80 29.64 57.54
C THR A 327 36.69 29.14 58.98
N ARG A 328 35.89 28.10 59.24
CA ARG A 328 35.71 27.53 60.58
C ARG A 328 36.95 26.77 61.08
N GLU A 329 37.69 26.11 60.20
CA GLU A 329 38.96 25.45 60.55
C GLU A 329 40.10 26.44 60.85
N ARG A 330 40.07 27.66 60.30
CA ARG A 330 41.11 28.68 60.53
C ARG A 330 40.96 29.49 61.83
N THR A 331 39.85 29.33 62.55
CA THR A 331 39.59 29.99 63.84
C THR A 331 39.77 29.06 65.05
N MET A 332 40.26 27.83 64.85
CA MET A 332 40.51 26.85 65.92
C MET A 332 41.98 26.40 66.02
N LEU A 333 42.91 27.21 65.52
CA LEU A 333 44.34 27.13 65.80
C LEU A 333 44.80 28.53 66.19
#